data_AF-A0A2B1KWE0-F1
#
_entry.id   AF-A0A2B1KWE0-F1
#
_cell.length_a   1.000
_cell.length_b   1.000
_cell.length_c   1.000
_cell.angle_alpha   90.00
_cell.angle_beta   90.00
_cell.angle_gamma   90.00
#
_symmetry.space_group_name_H-M   'P 1'
#
loop_
_entity.id
_entity.type
_entity.pdbx_description
1 polymer ?
#
loop_
_entity_poly.entity_id
_entity_poly.type
_entity_poly.pdbx_seq_one_letter_code
_entity_poly.pdbx_strand_id
1 'polypeptide(L)'
;MTNKKDMHYILALYGILLGSIVGATVWLFLVTLNIGIHFIWGYLPSVFSSPPYYTLCVTIIGGILVGLTQKYFGTYPRLMPEVMGEYKKTGRIEYRFVHKATLTALIVLIFGASLGPEAALVGIIGGLCTWVGDRFKFALKGMDELTEVGIGATLSVIFNAPLFGYLAPNENEGEQINGFSKRKKAIVYLTTTFAGFSVYLLLSKLDNRGSFIVDFGEGSLSINEWIAFLPLTCIGALVGFLYFKVEFTLEKIIHPFREYKLTLGIIGGILLGIAGTFLPYTLFSGEHQLKDLVVEWSHLSFWILLLSGVLKLCITAVCLNTGWRGGHIFPIIFSGSSIGFAMASILPIDPIASVAIVTTAISSYALRKPIAVTLLLLMFFPLNLLLPMLGAAAIGNAFPLPKHNEATN
;
A
#
# COMPACT_ATOMS: atom_id res chain seq x y z
N MET A 1 13.71 41.93 -4.02
CA MET A 1 14.02 40.92 -5.06
C MET A 1 14.88 39.85 -4.41
N THR A 2 14.31 38.72 -4.00
CA THR A 2 15.09 37.58 -3.49
C THR A 2 15.91 36.99 -4.64
N ASN A 3 17.21 36.82 -4.44
CA ASN A 3 18.11 36.26 -5.44
C ASN A 3 17.65 34.83 -5.78
N LYS A 4 17.81 34.38 -7.04
CA LYS A 4 17.41 33.01 -7.45
C LYS A 4 18.07 31.94 -6.58
N LYS A 5 19.31 32.18 -6.12
CA LYS A 5 20.03 31.29 -5.20
C LYS A 5 19.35 31.22 -3.82
N ASP A 6 18.99 32.35 -3.23
CA ASP A 6 18.33 32.41 -1.91
C ASP A 6 16.99 31.65 -1.91
N MET A 7 16.25 31.73 -3.02
CA MET A 7 15.00 30.98 -3.21
C MET A 7 15.23 29.46 -3.17
N HIS A 8 16.32 28.95 -3.77
CA HIS A 8 16.62 27.52 -3.76
C HIS A 8 17.00 27.03 -2.37
N TYR A 9 17.75 27.80 -1.59
CA TYR A 9 18.09 27.46 -0.20
C TYR A 9 16.86 27.42 0.70
N ILE A 10 15.94 28.38 0.56
CA ILE A 10 14.69 28.41 1.33
C ILE A 10 13.83 27.18 0.99
N LEU A 11 13.70 26.84 -0.29
CA LEU A 11 12.96 25.65 -0.73
C LEU A 11 13.59 24.35 -0.22
N ALA A 12 14.93 24.26 -0.20
CA ALA A 12 15.63 23.10 0.32
C ALA A 12 15.47 22.96 1.84
N LEU A 13 15.62 24.05 2.60
CA LEU A 13 15.41 24.06 4.05
C LEU A 13 13.98 23.66 4.40
N TYR A 14 13.01 24.18 3.65
CA TYR A 14 11.62 23.81 3.78
C TYR A 14 11.41 22.32 3.50
N GLY A 15 11.97 21.81 2.39
CA GLY A 15 11.91 20.38 2.06
C GLY A 15 12.50 19.52 3.17
N ILE A 16 13.63 19.91 3.77
CA ILE A 16 14.23 19.19 4.90
C ILE A 16 13.28 19.15 6.11
N LEU A 17 12.65 20.27 6.46
CA LEU A 17 11.70 20.33 7.57
C LEU A 17 10.47 19.45 7.29
N LEU A 18 9.89 19.56 6.11
CA LEU A 18 8.76 18.75 5.69
C LEU A 18 9.11 17.26 5.71
N GLY A 19 10.25 16.91 5.12
CA GLY A 19 10.78 15.55 5.06
C GLY A 19 10.98 14.97 6.45
N SER A 20 11.56 15.74 7.38
CA SER A 20 11.74 15.32 8.76
C SER A 20 10.40 14.97 9.45
N ILE A 21 9.35 15.77 9.20
CA ILE A 21 8.00 15.49 9.69
C ILE A 21 7.43 14.21 9.05
N VAL A 22 7.59 14.03 7.73
CA VAL A 22 7.17 12.81 7.03
C VAL A 22 7.84 11.58 7.63
N GLY A 23 9.18 11.58 7.71
CA GLY A 23 9.96 10.45 8.22
C GLY A 23 9.63 10.10 9.67
N ALA A 24 9.51 11.10 10.54
CA ALA A 24 9.14 10.89 11.94
C ALA A 24 7.70 10.37 12.09
N THR A 25 6.77 10.87 11.27
CA THR A 25 5.36 10.43 11.31
C THR A 25 5.22 8.98 10.82
N VAL A 26 5.88 8.63 9.71
CA VAL A 26 5.90 7.24 9.20
C VAL A 26 6.49 6.31 10.25
N TRP A 27 7.66 6.65 10.82
CA TRP A 27 8.27 5.85 11.87
C TRP A 27 7.34 5.68 13.08
N LEU A 28 6.79 6.78 13.60
CA LEU A 28 5.92 6.75 14.80
C LEU A 28 4.67 5.89 14.58
N PHE A 29 4.05 6.01 13.41
CA PHE A 29 2.88 5.20 13.06
C PHE A 29 3.24 3.72 13.00
N LEU A 30 4.31 3.38 12.29
CA LEU A 30 4.66 1.99 12.09
C LEU A 30 5.23 1.33 13.35
N VAL A 31 5.95 2.05 14.23
CA VAL A 31 6.42 1.51 15.52
C VAL A 31 5.25 1.24 16.46
N THR A 32 4.28 2.15 16.51
CA THR A 32 3.05 1.95 17.29
C THR A 32 2.28 0.74 16.80
N LEU A 33 2.16 0.60 15.48
CA LEU A 33 1.53 -0.56 14.84
C LEU A 33 2.25 -1.86 15.20
N ASN A 34 3.59 -1.91 15.08
CA ASN A 34 4.36 -3.12 15.39
C ASN A 34 4.27 -3.52 16.87
N ILE A 35 4.35 -2.55 17.79
CA ILE A 35 4.16 -2.79 19.22
C ILE A 35 2.77 -3.36 19.48
N GLY A 36 1.74 -2.79 18.87
CA GLY A 36 0.36 -3.27 19.01
C GLY A 36 0.18 -4.70 18.47
N ILE A 37 0.74 -5.00 17.30
CA ILE A 37 0.70 -6.34 16.72
C ILE A 37 1.43 -7.33 17.62
N HIS A 38 2.67 -7.03 18.06
CA HIS A 38 3.42 -7.91 18.94
C HIS A 38 2.71 -8.15 20.28
N PHE A 39 2.08 -7.11 20.84
CA PHE A 39 1.30 -7.23 22.06
C PHE A 39 0.11 -8.17 21.89
N ILE A 40 -0.72 -7.95 20.86
CA ILE A 40 -1.94 -8.75 20.66
C ILE A 40 -1.64 -10.15 20.12
N TRP A 41 -0.70 -10.32 19.21
CA TRP A 41 -0.52 -11.59 18.49
C TRP A 41 0.66 -12.42 19.00
N GLY A 42 1.58 -11.82 19.76
CA GLY A 42 2.71 -12.52 20.38
C GLY A 42 2.54 -12.68 21.90
N TYR A 43 2.45 -11.55 22.62
CA TYR A 43 2.44 -11.55 24.07
C TYR A 43 1.16 -12.15 24.68
N LEU A 44 -0.03 -11.68 24.28
CA LEU A 44 -1.29 -12.16 24.87
C LEU A 44 -1.53 -13.67 24.71
N PRO A 45 -1.32 -14.29 23.52
CA PRO A 45 -1.42 -15.75 23.38
C PRO A 45 -0.49 -16.50 24.32
N SER A 46 0.73 -16.01 24.53
CA SER A 46 1.69 -16.65 25.44
C SER A 46 1.21 -16.65 26.89
N VAL A 47 0.55 -15.57 27.33
CA VAL A 47 -0.02 -15.43 28.68
C VAL A 47 -1.25 -16.32 28.87
N PHE A 48 -2.10 -16.44 27.84
CA PHE A 48 -3.31 -17.26 27.88
C PHE A 48 -3.10 -18.73 27.49
N SER A 49 -1.84 -19.18 27.38
CA SER A 49 -1.49 -20.55 26.97
C SER A 49 -2.05 -20.97 25.59
N SER A 50 -2.00 -20.05 24.62
CA SER A 50 -2.45 -20.23 23.23
C SER A 50 -3.88 -20.78 23.13
N PRO A 51 -4.89 -20.00 23.56
CA PRO A 51 -6.26 -20.48 23.61
C PRO A 51 -6.76 -20.86 22.21
N PRO A 52 -7.63 -21.89 22.09
CA PRO A 52 -8.18 -22.27 20.80
C PRO A 52 -8.99 -21.11 20.22
N TYR A 53 -9.00 -20.98 18.88
CA TYR A 53 -9.72 -19.93 18.16
C TYR A 53 -9.29 -18.49 18.49
N TYR A 54 -8.08 -18.27 19.02
CA TYR A 54 -7.57 -16.93 19.36
C TYR A 54 -7.71 -15.92 18.21
N THR A 55 -7.29 -16.32 17.00
CA THR A 55 -7.40 -15.50 15.78
C THR A 55 -8.82 -15.02 15.51
N LEU A 56 -9.81 -15.91 15.66
CA LEU A 56 -11.22 -15.58 15.45
C LEU A 56 -11.72 -14.60 16.52
N CYS A 57 -11.39 -14.83 17.80
CA CYS A 57 -11.77 -13.94 18.89
C CYS A 57 -11.18 -12.53 18.71
N VAL A 58 -9.89 -12.43 18.39
CA VAL A 58 -9.21 -11.13 18.18
C VAL A 58 -9.82 -10.38 17.02
N THR A 59 -10.02 -11.03 15.87
CA THR A 59 -10.57 -10.39 14.68
C THR A 59 -12.03 -9.96 14.86
N ILE A 60 -12.84 -10.70 15.64
CA ILE A 60 -14.19 -10.26 16.04
C ILE A 60 -14.14 -9.01 16.92
N ILE A 61 -13.26 -8.97 17.93
CA ILE A 61 -13.06 -7.78 18.76
C ILE A 61 -12.62 -6.60 17.90
N GLY A 62 -11.68 -6.83 16.97
CA GLY A 62 -11.27 -5.86 15.98
C GLY A 62 -12.44 -5.36 15.14
N GLY A 63 -13.32 -6.26 14.70
CA GLY A 63 -14.52 -5.93 13.94
C GLY A 63 -15.51 -5.06 14.71
N ILE A 64 -15.67 -5.31 16.01
CA ILE A 64 -16.46 -4.44 16.90
C ILE A 64 -15.81 -3.06 16.96
N LEU A 65 -14.51 -2.98 17.23
CA LEU A 65 -13.80 -1.70 17.36
C LEU A 65 -13.80 -0.90 16.05
N VAL A 66 -13.57 -1.54 14.90
CA VAL A 66 -13.70 -0.95 13.57
C VAL A 66 -15.12 -0.46 13.36
N GLY A 67 -16.11 -1.29 13.62
CA GLY A 67 -17.52 -0.93 13.50
C GLY A 67 -17.92 0.29 14.34
N LEU A 68 -17.46 0.37 15.59
CA LEU A 68 -17.68 1.49 16.49
C LEU A 68 -16.95 2.76 16.02
N THR A 69 -15.67 2.66 15.65
CA THR A 69 -14.92 3.82 15.13
C THR A 69 -15.54 4.34 13.85
N GLN A 70 -15.94 3.49 12.91
CA GLN A 70 -16.66 3.91 11.70
C GLN A 70 -17.99 4.61 12.02
N LYS A 71 -18.71 4.14 13.06
CA LYS A 71 -19.98 4.73 13.51
C LYS A 71 -19.81 6.12 14.11
N TYR A 72 -18.81 6.32 14.98
CA TYR A 72 -18.61 7.60 15.70
C TYR A 72 -17.68 8.59 14.98
N PHE A 73 -16.68 8.11 14.25
CA PHE A 73 -15.67 8.95 13.61
C PHE A 73 -15.94 9.22 12.13
N GLY A 74 -16.75 8.38 11.49
CA GLY A 74 -17.00 8.41 10.05
C GLY A 74 -16.08 7.46 9.28
N THR A 75 -16.13 7.54 7.94
CA THR A 75 -15.41 6.64 7.01
C THR A 75 -13.93 6.96 6.91
N TYR A 76 -13.18 6.63 7.97
CA TYR A 76 -11.74 6.83 8.08
C TYR A 76 -10.98 5.52 8.34
N PRO A 77 -9.68 5.43 7.99
CA PRO A 77 -8.98 6.33 7.07
C PRO A 77 -9.63 6.35 5.67
N ARG A 78 -9.44 7.45 4.94
CA ARG A 78 -9.85 7.52 3.53
C ARG A 78 -8.94 6.60 2.70
N LEU A 79 -9.48 6.03 1.64
CA LEU A 79 -8.69 5.21 0.71
C LEU A 79 -7.80 6.10 -0.14
N MET A 80 -6.69 5.55 -0.65
CA MET A 80 -5.75 6.32 -1.46
C MET A 80 -6.42 7.03 -2.67
N PRO A 81 -7.32 6.40 -3.45
CA PRO A 81 -8.04 7.10 -4.52
C PRO A 81 -8.88 8.28 -4.03
N GLU A 82 -9.47 8.19 -2.83
CA GLU A 82 -10.28 9.27 -2.25
C GLU A 82 -9.41 10.45 -1.81
N VAL A 83 -8.27 10.17 -1.17
CA VAL A 83 -7.30 11.19 -0.75
C VAL A 83 -6.71 11.90 -1.97
N MET A 84 -6.32 11.14 -3.01
CA MET A 84 -5.84 11.73 -4.26
C MET A 84 -6.96 12.51 -4.97
N GLY A 85 -8.21 12.04 -4.93
CA GLY A 85 -9.35 12.73 -5.50
C GLY A 85 -9.67 14.05 -4.79
N GLU A 86 -9.56 14.10 -3.46
CA GLU A 86 -9.68 15.34 -2.68
C GLU A 86 -8.59 16.34 -3.02
N TYR A 87 -7.33 15.88 -3.06
CA TYR A 87 -6.19 16.71 -3.46
C TYR A 87 -6.40 17.28 -4.86
N LYS A 88 -6.85 16.48 -5.83
CA LYS A 88 -7.13 16.93 -7.20
C LYS A 88 -8.21 18.01 -7.28
N LYS A 89 -9.25 17.89 -6.46
CA LYS A 89 -10.38 18.84 -6.44
C LYS A 89 -10.05 20.14 -5.73
N THR A 90 -9.18 20.10 -4.72
CA THR A 90 -9.02 21.22 -3.77
C THR A 90 -7.58 21.74 -3.63
N GLY A 91 -6.61 21.04 -4.22
CA GLY A 91 -5.17 21.24 -4.02
C GLY A 91 -4.67 20.85 -2.62
N ARG A 92 -5.54 20.28 -1.77
CA ARG A 92 -5.32 20.19 -0.31
C ARG A 92 -5.93 18.91 0.24
N ILE A 93 -5.49 18.50 1.43
CA ILE A 93 -6.06 17.37 2.17
C ILE A 93 -6.50 17.86 3.55
N GLU A 94 -7.75 17.57 3.92
CA GLU A 94 -8.33 18.03 5.17
C GLU A 94 -7.64 17.41 6.40
N TYR A 95 -6.97 18.24 7.21
CA TYR A 95 -6.19 17.76 8.35
C TYR A 95 -6.98 17.63 9.66
N ARG A 96 -8.20 18.17 9.74
CA ARG A 96 -9.04 18.10 10.95
C ARG A 96 -9.28 16.66 11.42
N PHE A 97 -9.28 15.70 10.50
CA PHE A 97 -9.62 14.31 10.77
C PHE A 97 -8.42 13.37 10.88
N VAL A 98 -7.19 13.90 10.85
CA VAL A 98 -5.96 13.11 10.93
C VAL A 98 -5.95 12.20 12.16
N HIS A 99 -6.31 12.73 13.33
CA HIS A 99 -6.37 11.92 14.56
C HIS A 99 -7.37 10.74 14.47
N LYS A 100 -8.53 10.94 13.82
CA LYS A 100 -9.52 9.88 13.60
C LYS A 100 -8.99 8.83 12.62
N ALA A 101 -8.35 9.27 11.56
CA ALA A 101 -7.71 8.39 10.58
C ALA A 101 -6.60 7.56 11.22
N THR A 102 -5.72 8.17 12.03
CA THR A 102 -4.65 7.48 12.74
C THR A 102 -5.19 6.41 13.68
N LEU A 103 -6.13 6.75 14.57
CA LEU A 103 -6.67 5.79 15.53
C LEU A 103 -7.39 4.61 14.83
N THR A 104 -8.22 4.91 13.83
CA THR A 104 -8.96 3.87 13.11
C THR A 104 -8.01 2.98 12.30
N ALA A 105 -7.00 3.55 11.65
CA ALA A 105 -6.00 2.78 10.91
C ALA A 105 -5.19 1.86 11.83
N LEU A 106 -4.78 2.35 13.01
CA LEU A 106 -4.09 1.51 14.00
C LEU A 106 -4.96 0.33 14.43
N ILE A 107 -6.25 0.56 14.74
CA ILE A 107 -7.18 -0.53 15.08
C ILE A 107 -7.31 -1.53 13.93
N VAL A 108 -7.57 -1.05 12.71
CA VAL A 108 -7.70 -1.93 11.53
C VAL A 108 -6.48 -2.83 11.37
N LEU A 109 -5.27 -2.25 11.41
CA LEU A 109 -4.04 -2.96 11.10
C LEU A 109 -3.55 -3.84 12.27
N ILE A 110 -3.67 -3.37 13.51
CA ILE A 110 -3.27 -4.13 14.71
C ILE A 110 -4.13 -5.39 14.87
N PHE A 111 -5.43 -5.33 14.53
CA PHE A 111 -6.35 -6.45 14.64
C PHE A 111 -6.34 -7.39 13.42
N GLY A 112 -5.28 -7.34 12.60
CA GLY A 112 -4.96 -8.38 11.62
C GLY A 112 -5.56 -8.18 10.23
N ALA A 113 -6.13 -7.02 9.92
CA ALA A 113 -6.72 -6.77 8.60
C ALA A 113 -5.74 -7.02 7.46
N SER A 114 -6.23 -7.61 6.37
CA SER A 114 -5.43 -7.88 5.17
C SER A 114 -5.22 -6.62 4.33
N LEU A 115 -4.59 -5.62 4.94
CA LEU A 115 -4.46 -4.26 4.45
C LEU A 115 -3.10 -3.69 4.83
N GLY A 116 -2.61 -2.76 4.02
CA GLY A 116 -1.38 -2.03 4.26
C GLY A 116 -1.60 -0.64 4.88
N PRO A 117 -0.54 -0.03 5.46
CA PRO A 117 -0.60 1.27 6.10
C PRO A 117 -0.61 2.45 5.13
N GLU A 118 -0.36 2.22 3.83
CA GLU A 118 -0.08 3.27 2.84
C GLU A 118 -1.24 4.24 2.66
N ALA A 119 -2.49 3.77 2.59
CA ALA A 119 -3.65 4.63 2.40
C ALA A 119 -3.85 5.57 3.59
N ALA A 120 -3.66 5.05 4.81
CA ALA A 120 -3.76 5.83 6.03
C ALA A 120 -2.65 6.88 6.11
N LEU A 121 -1.40 6.47 5.87
CA LEU A 121 -0.24 7.37 5.94
C LEU A 121 -0.29 8.48 4.90
N VAL A 122 -0.72 8.19 3.66
CA VAL A 122 -0.91 9.20 2.61
C VAL A 122 -1.93 10.26 3.04
N GLY A 123 -3.05 9.86 3.65
CA GLY A 123 -4.04 10.81 4.18
C GLY A 123 -3.54 11.61 5.39
N ILE A 124 -2.90 10.94 6.35
CA ILE A 124 -2.34 11.55 7.56
C ILE A 124 -1.29 12.59 7.19
N ILE A 125 -0.31 12.21 6.37
CA ILE A 125 0.81 13.06 6.02
C ILE A 125 0.38 14.14 5.03
N GLY A 126 -0.47 13.83 4.05
CA GLY A 126 -1.06 14.84 3.17
C GLY A 126 -1.80 15.93 3.94
N GLY A 127 -2.56 15.56 4.98
CA GLY A 127 -3.17 16.49 5.93
C GLY A 127 -2.13 17.31 6.69
N LEU A 128 -1.12 16.67 7.28
CA LEU A 128 -0.04 17.37 7.99
C LEU A 128 0.71 18.35 7.08
N CYS A 129 1.00 17.99 5.83
CA CYS A 129 1.63 18.88 4.84
C CYS A 129 0.73 20.08 4.54
N THR A 130 -0.58 19.88 4.40
CA THR A 130 -1.55 20.97 4.25
C THR A 130 -1.55 21.89 5.47
N TRP A 131 -1.51 21.33 6.68
CA TRP A 131 -1.45 22.07 7.94
C TRP A 131 -0.16 22.90 8.08
N VAL A 132 1.00 22.32 7.74
CA VAL A 132 2.28 23.06 7.69
C VAL A 132 2.17 24.19 6.66
N GLY A 133 1.66 23.91 5.46
CA GLY A 133 1.43 24.93 4.43
C GLY A 133 0.60 26.12 4.91
N ASP A 134 -0.46 25.85 5.69
CA ASP A 134 -1.30 26.90 6.27
C ASP A 134 -0.62 27.76 7.32
N ARG A 135 0.23 27.16 8.16
CA ARG A 135 0.92 27.87 9.24
C ARG A 135 2.08 28.71 8.71
N PHE A 136 2.68 28.30 7.60
CA PHE A 136 3.83 28.97 6.99
C PHE A 136 3.46 29.82 5.75
N LYS A 137 2.22 30.31 5.65
CA LYS A 137 1.72 31.15 4.53
C LYS A 137 2.62 32.33 4.15
N PHE A 138 3.34 32.93 5.11
CA PHE A 138 4.26 34.05 4.87
C PHE A 138 5.51 33.65 4.08
N ALA A 139 5.99 32.41 4.22
CA ALA A 139 7.15 31.86 3.51
C ALA A 139 6.79 31.15 2.19
N LEU A 140 5.50 30.86 1.96
CA LEU A 140 5.03 29.87 0.98
C LEU A 140 4.13 30.45 -0.14
N LYS A 141 4.13 31.77 -0.38
CA LYS A 141 3.36 32.37 -1.49
C LYS A 141 3.68 31.66 -2.81
N GLY A 142 2.71 30.92 -3.37
CA GLY A 142 2.82 30.18 -4.63
C GLY A 142 3.31 28.73 -4.52
N MET A 143 3.17 28.08 -3.36
CA MET A 143 3.59 26.70 -3.11
C MET A 143 2.39 25.76 -2.85
N ASP A 144 1.43 25.73 -3.77
CA ASP A 144 0.23 24.89 -3.64
C ASP A 144 0.52 23.38 -3.82
N GLU A 145 1.66 23.03 -4.43
CA GLU A 145 2.06 21.64 -4.73
C GLU A 145 2.74 20.91 -3.54
N LEU A 146 2.76 21.51 -2.35
CA LEU A 146 3.43 20.94 -1.18
C LEU A 146 2.83 19.63 -0.69
N THR A 147 1.51 19.53 -0.78
CA THR A 147 0.76 18.33 -0.41
C THR A 147 1.17 17.17 -1.32
N GLU A 148 1.34 17.40 -2.62
CA GLU A 148 1.81 16.39 -3.57
C GLU A 148 3.24 15.93 -3.28
N VAL A 149 4.15 16.87 -3.00
CA VAL A 149 5.52 16.54 -2.63
C VAL A 149 5.56 15.73 -1.33
N GLY A 150 4.71 16.07 -0.36
CA GLY A 150 4.56 15.31 0.88
C GLY A 150 4.01 13.90 0.65
N ILE A 151 3.00 13.75 -0.20
CA ILE A 151 2.45 12.44 -0.62
C ILE A 151 3.54 11.61 -1.30
N GLY A 152 4.29 12.19 -2.24
CA GLY A 152 5.35 11.49 -2.96
C GLY A 152 6.50 11.08 -2.04
N ALA A 153 6.91 11.96 -1.12
CA ALA A 153 7.91 11.64 -0.10
C ALA A 153 7.41 10.54 0.86
N THR A 154 6.13 10.56 1.21
CA THR A 154 5.49 9.51 2.02
C THR A 154 5.55 8.15 1.34
N LEU A 155 5.11 8.08 0.08
CA LEU A 155 5.20 6.87 -0.73
C LEU A 155 6.64 6.39 -0.86
N SER A 156 7.58 7.32 -1.05
CA SER A 156 9.00 6.99 -1.10
C SER A 156 9.47 6.31 0.18
N VAL A 157 9.22 6.94 1.34
CA VAL A 157 9.69 6.44 2.64
C VAL A 157 9.04 5.11 3.00
N ILE A 158 7.72 4.96 2.79
CA ILE A 158 6.98 3.73 3.12
C ILE A 158 7.48 2.55 2.29
N PHE A 159 7.65 2.74 0.99
CA PHE A 159 8.01 1.66 0.07
C PHE A 159 9.52 1.53 -0.16
N ASN A 160 10.33 2.34 0.52
CA ASN A 160 11.75 2.51 0.22
C ASN A 160 12.03 2.76 -1.28
N ALA A 161 11.14 3.47 -1.97
CA ALA A 161 11.12 3.59 -3.43
C ALA A 161 10.99 5.07 -3.88
N PRO A 162 12.10 5.85 -3.87
CA PRO A 162 12.08 7.27 -4.24
C PRO A 162 11.54 7.55 -5.65
N LEU A 163 11.81 6.66 -6.61
CA LEU A 163 11.34 6.82 -7.98
C LEU A 163 9.84 6.56 -8.10
N PHE A 164 9.33 5.56 -7.37
CA PHE A 164 7.90 5.30 -7.24
C PHE A 164 7.18 6.51 -6.65
N GLY A 165 7.66 7.04 -5.52
CA GLY A 165 7.01 8.21 -4.89
C GLY A 165 6.98 9.47 -5.75
N TYR A 166 7.91 9.61 -6.70
CA TYR A 166 7.98 10.79 -7.58
C TYR A 166 6.97 10.69 -8.73
N LEU A 167 6.87 9.50 -9.33
CA LEU A 167 6.04 9.27 -10.51
C LEU A 167 4.63 8.81 -10.17
N ALA A 168 4.46 8.06 -9.09
CA ALA A 168 3.17 7.51 -8.71
C ALA A 168 2.09 8.59 -8.56
N PRO A 169 2.31 9.78 -8.01
CA PRO A 169 1.29 10.83 -8.04
C PRO A 169 0.89 11.19 -9.48
N ASN A 170 1.85 11.38 -10.39
CA ASN A 170 1.67 12.06 -11.68
C ASN A 170 1.47 11.17 -12.93
N GLU A 171 1.72 9.86 -12.90
CA GLU A 171 1.96 9.06 -14.11
C GLU A 171 0.81 8.97 -15.14
N ASN A 172 -0.44 9.17 -14.72
CA ASN A 172 -1.59 9.22 -15.65
C ASN A 172 -2.27 10.59 -15.63
N GLU A 173 -1.55 11.59 -15.17
CA GLU A 173 -2.08 12.92 -14.98
C GLU A 173 -1.59 13.73 -16.19
N GLY A 174 -2.53 14.07 -17.09
CA GLY A 174 -2.23 15.00 -18.19
C GLY A 174 -1.61 16.26 -17.62
N GLU A 175 -0.69 16.90 -18.37
CA GLU A 175 0.06 18.09 -17.93
C GLU A 175 -0.90 19.17 -17.39
N GLN A 176 -1.15 19.14 -16.08
CA GLN A 176 -1.88 20.22 -15.43
C GLN A 176 -0.93 21.40 -15.39
N ILE A 177 -1.35 22.41 -16.16
CA ILE A 177 -0.72 23.70 -16.35
C ILE A 177 -0.55 24.36 -14.98
N ASN A 178 0.61 24.23 -14.35
CA ASN A 178 0.93 24.97 -13.13
C ASN A 178 2.26 25.70 -13.27
N GLY A 179 2.27 26.98 -12.91
CA GLY A 179 3.39 27.92 -13.05
C GLY A 179 4.62 27.62 -12.18
N PHE A 180 4.67 26.46 -11.52
CA PHE A 180 5.83 26.02 -10.74
C PHE A 180 6.83 25.33 -11.67
N SER A 181 8.04 25.89 -11.79
CA SER A 181 9.09 25.30 -12.63
C SER A 181 9.38 23.86 -12.18
N LYS A 182 9.37 22.88 -13.11
CA LYS A 182 9.72 21.45 -12.88
C LYS A 182 10.98 21.29 -11.99
N ARG A 183 11.95 22.20 -12.14
CA ARG A 183 13.19 22.23 -11.35
C ARG A 183 12.97 22.54 -9.86
N LYS A 184 12.08 23.46 -9.51
CA LYS A 184 11.77 23.80 -8.10
C LYS A 184 11.05 22.63 -7.42
N LYS A 185 10.07 22.03 -8.10
CA LYS A 185 9.36 20.84 -7.61
C LYS A 185 10.33 19.69 -7.32
N ALA A 186 11.24 19.42 -8.26
CA ALA A 186 12.28 18.41 -8.09
C ALA A 186 13.19 18.70 -6.88
N ILE A 187 13.62 19.95 -6.66
CA ILE A 187 14.45 20.31 -5.51
C ILE A 187 13.72 20.04 -4.19
N VAL A 188 12.47 20.51 -4.05
CA VAL A 188 11.68 20.29 -2.82
C VAL A 188 11.44 18.80 -2.62
N TYR A 189 11.10 18.07 -3.69
CA TYR A 189 10.89 16.63 -3.63
C TYR A 189 12.12 15.86 -3.18
N LEU A 190 13.28 16.12 -3.78
CA LEU A 190 14.53 15.43 -3.45
C LEU A 190 14.95 15.71 -2.00
N THR A 191 14.88 16.97 -1.58
CA THR A 191 15.25 17.37 -0.21
C THR A 191 14.26 16.81 0.83
N THR A 192 12.97 16.81 0.53
CA THR A 192 11.92 16.20 1.38
C THR A 192 12.11 14.70 1.50
N THR A 193 12.31 14.02 0.37
CA THR A 193 12.49 12.56 0.34
C THR A 193 13.76 12.16 1.08
N PHE A 194 14.89 12.84 0.80
CA PHE A 194 16.17 12.55 1.45
C PHE A 194 16.12 12.79 2.97
N ALA A 195 15.54 13.90 3.42
CA ALA A 195 15.37 14.17 4.84
C ALA A 195 14.40 13.18 5.49
N GLY A 196 13.29 12.83 4.83
CA GLY A 196 12.33 11.85 5.32
C GLY A 196 12.94 10.46 5.49
N PHE A 197 13.71 9.99 4.51
CA PHE A 197 14.47 8.75 4.64
C PHE A 197 15.50 8.82 5.75
N SER A 198 16.27 9.91 5.82
CA SER A 198 17.31 10.06 6.83
C SER A 198 16.73 9.99 8.25
N VAL A 199 15.64 10.71 8.50
CA VAL A 199 14.95 10.71 9.80
C VAL A 199 14.29 9.36 10.07
N TYR A 200 13.60 8.78 9.10
CA TYR A 200 13.00 7.45 9.23
C TYR A 200 14.04 6.39 9.59
N LEU A 201 15.18 6.34 8.88
CA LEU A 201 16.27 5.39 9.13
C LEU A 201 16.97 5.65 10.47
N LEU A 202 17.18 6.91 10.85
CA LEU A 202 17.76 7.28 12.15
C LEU A 202 16.89 6.75 13.30
N LEU A 203 15.58 7.00 13.22
CA LEU A 203 14.63 6.56 14.24
C LEU A 203 14.42 5.04 14.22
N SER A 204 14.48 4.40 13.05
CA SER A 204 14.36 2.94 12.90
C SER A 204 15.49 2.17 13.61
N LYS A 205 16.62 2.82 13.92
CA LYS A 205 17.68 2.25 14.77
C LYS A 205 17.27 2.12 16.23
N LEU A 206 16.26 2.88 16.70
CA LEU A 206 15.80 2.83 18.08
C LEU A 206 14.92 1.59 18.36
N ASP A 207 14.16 1.13 17.38
CA ASP A 207 13.29 -0.05 17.48
C ASP A 207 13.86 -1.30 16.79
N ASN A 208 15.15 -1.27 16.39
CA ASN A 208 15.83 -2.36 15.67
C ASN A 208 15.04 -2.89 14.47
N ARG A 209 14.31 -1.99 13.80
CA ARG A 209 13.45 -2.34 12.68
C ARG A 209 14.31 -2.76 11.50
N GLY A 210 14.17 -4.01 11.06
CA GLY A 210 14.82 -4.51 9.85
C GLY A 210 14.40 -3.71 8.61
N SER A 211 15.25 -3.71 7.58
CA SER A 211 14.92 -3.08 6.30
C SER A 211 13.63 -3.67 5.73
N PHE A 212 12.79 -2.80 5.19
CA PHE A 212 11.57 -3.13 4.47
C PHE A 212 11.83 -3.96 3.19
N ILE A 213 13.01 -3.81 2.58
CA ILE A 213 13.34 -4.45 1.31
C ILE A 213 13.37 -5.97 1.48
N VAL A 214 12.50 -6.65 0.76
CA VAL A 214 12.58 -8.10 0.54
C VAL A 214 13.42 -8.30 -0.70
N ASP A 215 14.62 -8.83 -0.53
CA ASP A 215 15.46 -9.23 -1.64
C ASP A 215 15.00 -10.62 -2.11
N PHE A 216 14.43 -10.67 -3.31
CA PHE A 216 14.02 -11.93 -3.93
C PHE A 216 15.22 -12.72 -4.48
N GLY A 217 16.43 -12.13 -4.47
CA GLY A 217 17.65 -12.74 -4.96
C GLY A 217 17.86 -12.53 -6.47
N GLU A 218 18.88 -13.20 -6.97
CA GLU A 218 19.18 -13.21 -8.40
C GLU A 218 18.13 -14.04 -9.15
N GLY A 219 17.66 -13.49 -10.27
CA GLY A 219 16.73 -14.13 -11.18
C GLY A 219 17.06 -13.72 -12.59
N SER A 220 16.76 -14.57 -13.57
CA SER A 220 17.01 -14.23 -14.98
C SER A 220 15.95 -14.86 -15.87
N LEU A 221 15.68 -14.22 -17.00
CA LEU A 221 14.76 -14.75 -18.00
C LEU A 221 15.55 -15.13 -19.25
N SER A 222 15.80 -16.42 -19.41
CA SER A 222 16.46 -16.99 -20.59
C SER A 222 15.57 -16.90 -21.83
N ILE A 223 16.18 -17.03 -23.02
CA ILE A 223 15.45 -16.88 -24.29
C ILE A 223 14.27 -17.85 -24.44
N ASN A 224 14.41 -19.07 -23.88
CA ASN A 224 13.38 -20.10 -23.96
C ASN A 224 12.22 -19.82 -22.99
N GLU A 225 12.50 -19.18 -21.85
CA GLU A 225 11.50 -18.85 -20.84
C GLU A 225 10.59 -17.69 -21.25
N TRP A 226 10.96 -16.91 -22.27
CA TRP A 226 10.09 -15.88 -22.85
C TRP A 226 8.76 -16.44 -23.38
N ILE A 227 8.68 -17.74 -23.68
CA ILE A 227 7.41 -18.39 -24.05
C ILE A 227 6.41 -18.33 -22.87
N ALA A 228 6.89 -18.42 -21.63
CA ALA A 228 6.07 -18.35 -20.43
C ALA A 228 5.66 -16.91 -20.05
N PHE A 229 6.30 -15.89 -20.63
CA PHE A 229 6.02 -14.48 -20.35
C PHE A 229 4.54 -14.12 -20.57
N LEU A 230 3.98 -14.47 -21.74
CA LEU A 230 2.61 -14.12 -22.09
C LEU A 230 1.58 -14.85 -21.21
N PRO A 231 1.66 -16.19 -21.02
CA PRO A 231 0.79 -16.90 -20.07
C PRO A 231 0.83 -16.32 -18.64
N LEU A 232 2.02 -16.06 -18.09
CA LEU A 232 2.17 -15.53 -16.73
C LEU A 232 1.58 -14.11 -16.60
N THR A 233 1.82 -13.27 -17.61
CA THR A 233 1.23 -11.92 -17.66
C THR A 233 -0.30 -11.99 -17.74
N CYS A 234 -0.84 -12.89 -18.56
CA CYS A 234 -2.29 -13.12 -18.65
C CYS A 234 -2.88 -13.63 -17.32
N ILE A 235 -2.19 -14.52 -16.61
CA ILE A 235 -2.59 -14.99 -15.28
C ILE A 235 -2.64 -13.81 -14.31
N GLY A 236 -1.59 -12.98 -14.26
CA GLY A 236 -1.56 -11.82 -13.40
C GLY A 236 -2.68 -10.81 -13.72
N ALA A 237 -2.90 -10.50 -14.99
CA ALA A 237 -3.99 -9.62 -15.42
C ALA A 237 -5.38 -10.21 -15.08
N LEU A 238 -5.57 -11.52 -15.25
CA LEU A 238 -6.81 -12.22 -14.91
C LEU A 238 -7.07 -12.16 -13.40
N VAL A 239 -6.05 -12.42 -12.57
CA VAL A 239 -6.16 -12.34 -11.11
C VAL A 239 -6.51 -10.92 -10.68
N GLY A 240 -5.87 -9.91 -11.26
CA GLY A 240 -6.22 -8.50 -11.05
C GLY A 240 -7.68 -8.22 -11.40
N PHE A 241 -8.15 -8.68 -12.56
CA PHE A 241 -9.56 -8.54 -12.97
C PHE A 241 -10.52 -9.21 -11.99
N LEU A 242 -10.21 -10.44 -11.55
CA LEU A 242 -11.03 -11.18 -10.60
C LEU A 242 -11.08 -10.46 -9.25
N TYR A 243 -9.96 -9.92 -8.76
CA TYR A 243 -9.92 -9.14 -7.52
C TYR A 243 -10.89 -7.96 -7.55
N PHE A 244 -10.82 -7.10 -8.57
CA PHE A 244 -11.75 -5.97 -8.69
C PHE A 244 -13.19 -6.41 -8.94
N LYS A 245 -13.41 -7.52 -9.66
CA LYS A 245 -14.76 -8.08 -9.84
C LYS A 245 -15.35 -8.55 -8.52
N VAL A 246 -14.55 -9.18 -7.65
CA VAL A 246 -14.97 -9.59 -6.30
C VAL A 246 -15.26 -8.35 -5.45
N GLU A 247 -14.37 -7.36 -5.46
CA GLU A 247 -14.56 -6.10 -4.73
C GLU A 247 -15.87 -5.42 -5.14
N PHE A 248 -16.11 -5.28 -6.44
CA PHE A 248 -17.35 -4.71 -6.98
C PHE A 248 -18.60 -5.52 -6.60
N THR A 249 -18.51 -6.84 -6.66
CA THR A 249 -19.64 -7.71 -6.31
C THR A 249 -19.98 -7.58 -4.83
N LEU A 250 -18.96 -7.56 -3.96
CA LEU A 250 -19.12 -7.35 -2.52
C LEU A 250 -19.67 -5.95 -2.23
N GLU A 251 -19.18 -4.93 -2.91
CA GLU A 251 -19.67 -3.56 -2.78
C GLU A 251 -21.18 -3.49 -3.05
N LYS A 252 -21.63 -4.12 -4.13
CA LYS A 252 -23.06 -4.17 -4.52
C LYS A 252 -23.90 -4.92 -3.49
N ILE A 253 -23.40 -6.04 -2.96
CA ILE A 253 -24.09 -6.84 -1.94
C ILE A 253 -24.19 -6.06 -0.62
N ILE A 254 -23.14 -5.32 -0.25
CA ILE A 254 -23.05 -4.61 1.02
C ILE A 254 -23.73 -3.22 0.94
N HIS A 255 -23.91 -2.66 -0.26
CA HIS A 255 -24.50 -1.34 -0.47
C HIS A 255 -25.80 -1.08 0.34
N PRO A 256 -26.79 -1.98 0.35
CA PRO A 256 -28.03 -1.80 1.13
C PRO A 256 -27.80 -1.75 2.66
N PHE A 257 -26.67 -2.24 3.13
CA PHE A 257 -26.34 -2.39 4.56
C PHE A 257 -25.28 -1.40 5.04
N ARG A 258 -24.86 -0.43 4.23
CA ARG A 258 -23.77 0.52 4.54
C ARG A 258 -23.95 1.31 5.84
N GLU A 259 -25.20 1.56 6.24
CA GLU A 259 -25.52 2.23 7.51
C GLU A 259 -25.24 1.36 8.75
N TYR A 260 -25.25 0.03 8.61
CA TYR A 260 -24.99 -0.94 9.69
C TYR A 260 -23.49 -1.17 9.90
N LYS A 261 -22.74 -0.09 10.09
CA LYS A 261 -21.27 -0.09 10.21
C LYS A 261 -20.73 -1.07 11.27
N LEU A 262 -21.42 -1.19 12.40
CA LEU A 262 -21.03 -2.13 13.46
C LEU A 262 -21.15 -3.59 12.99
N THR A 263 -22.30 -3.93 12.41
CA THR A 263 -22.57 -5.27 11.89
C THR A 263 -21.59 -5.63 10.78
N LEU A 264 -21.32 -4.71 9.85
CA LEU A 264 -20.35 -4.92 8.78
C LEU A 264 -18.94 -5.14 9.34
N GLY A 265 -18.50 -4.33 10.30
CA GLY A 265 -17.20 -4.51 10.95
C GLY A 265 -17.05 -5.90 11.55
N ILE A 266 -18.07 -6.38 12.27
CA ILE A 266 -18.11 -7.73 12.86
C ILE A 266 -18.07 -8.82 11.77
N ILE A 267 -18.87 -8.70 10.71
CA ILE A 267 -18.87 -9.66 9.59
C ILE A 267 -17.48 -9.74 8.96
N GLY A 268 -16.85 -8.59 8.71
CA GLY A 268 -15.48 -8.52 8.20
C GLY A 268 -14.49 -9.22 9.14
N GLY A 269 -14.62 -8.98 10.45
CA GLY A 269 -13.82 -9.64 11.48
C GLY A 269 -14.00 -11.16 11.50
N ILE A 270 -15.23 -11.66 11.43
CA ILE A 270 -15.51 -13.10 11.38
C ILE A 270 -14.89 -13.74 10.14
N LEU A 271 -15.10 -13.17 8.96
CA LEU A 271 -14.57 -13.71 7.71
C LEU A 271 -13.03 -13.69 7.68
N LEU A 272 -12.43 -12.59 8.15
CA LEU A 272 -10.98 -12.47 8.34
C LEU A 272 -10.44 -13.51 9.33
N GLY A 273 -11.12 -13.69 10.46
CA GLY A 273 -10.75 -14.64 11.51
C GLY A 273 -10.82 -16.09 11.06
N ILE A 274 -11.87 -16.46 10.33
CA ILE A 274 -12.02 -17.79 9.73
C ILE A 274 -10.86 -18.03 8.75
N ALA A 275 -10.64 -17.13 7.80
CA ALA A 275 -9.58 -17.27 6.81
C ALA A 275 -8.19 -17.33 7.46
N GLY A 276 -7.90 -16.44 8.40
CA GLY A 276 -6.61 -16.39 9.11
C GLY A 276 -6.37 -17.58 10.04
N THR A 277 -7.42 -18.27 10.49
CA THR A 277 -7.28 -19.50 11.29
C THR A 277 -6.87 -20.68 10.40
N PHE A 278 -7.39 -20.76 9.18
CA PHE A 278 -7.03 -21.83 8.24
C PHE A 278 -5.74 -21.55 7.47
N LEU A 279 -5.50 -20.28 7.11
CA LEU A 279 -4.38 -19.85 6.28
C LEU A 279 -3.80 -18.53 6.82
N PRO A 280 -2.83 -18.57 7.76
CA PRO A 280 -2.29 -17.38 8.42
C PRO A 280 -1.75 -16.30 7.48
N TYR A 281 -1.30 -16.67 6.27
CA TYR A 281 -0.86 -15.73 5.23
C TYR A 281 -1.94 -14.73 4.79
N THR A 282 -3.22 -14.97 5.07
CA THR A 282 -4.30 -14.02 4.74
C THR A 282 -4.35 -12.83 5.69
N LEU A 283 -3.80 -12.93 6.92
CA LEU A 283 -3.76 -11.83 7.89
C LEU A 283 -2.74 -10.77 7.49
N PHE A 284 -2.91 -9.56 8.01
CA PHE A 284 -1.99 -8.42 7.85
C PHE A 284 -1.70 -8.03 6.39
N SER A 285 -0.88 -7.00 6.20
CA SER A 285 -0.52 -6.46 4.90
C SER A 285 0.14 -7.50 3.97
N GLY A 286 0.82 -8.51 4.51
CA GLY A 286 1.69 -9.40 3.73
C GLY A 286 3.14 -8.93 3.69
N GLU A 287 3.46 -7.74 4.22
CA GLU A 287 4.81 -7.17 4.18
C GLU A 287 5.84 -8.06 4.89
N HIS A 288 5.59 -8.42 6.15
CA HIS A 288 6.50 -9.28 6.91
C HIS A 288 6.50 -10.70 6.35
N GLN A 289 5.32 -11.22 6.03
CA GLN A 289 5.16 -12.59 5.52
C GLN A 289 5.79 -12.80 4.14
N LEU A 290 6.03 -11.73 3.38
CA LEU A 290 6.71 -11.81 2.10
C LEU A 290 8.15 -12.31 2.26
N LYS A 291 8.83 -11.96 3.36
CA LYS A 291 10.19 -12.44 3.67
C LYS A 291 10.19 -13.94 3.92
N ASP A 292 9.25 -14.41 4.74
CA ASP A 292 9.09 -15.82 5.06
C ASP A 292 8.75 -16.61 3.79
N LEU A 293 7.84 -16.08 2.97
CA LEU A 293 7.45 -16.70 1.69
C LEU A 293 8.64 -16.88 0.74
N VAL A 294 9.52 -15.88 0.60
CA VAL A 294 10.70 -15.96 -0.29
C VAL A 294 11.68 -17.04 0.17
N VAL A 295 11.76 -17.32 1.47
CA VAL A 295 12.64 -18.37 2.00
C VAL A 295 11.98 -19.75 1.93
N GLU A 296 10.67 -19.82 2.19
CA GLU A 296 9.95 -21.08 2.42
C GLU A 296 9.21 -21.63 1.19
N TRP A 297 9.05 -20.85 0.11
CA TRP A 297 8.17 -21.22 -1.02
C TRP A 297 8.47 -22.60 -1.61
N SER A 298 9.73 -23.02 -1.62
CA SER A 298 10.18 -24.31 -2.17
C SER A 298 9.68 -25.51 -1.36
N HIS A 299 9.30 -25.30 -0.10
CA HIS A 299 8.71 -26.30 0.79
C HIS A 299 7.17 -26.28 0.76
N LEU A 300 6.57 -25.26 0.14
CA LEU A 300 5.12 -25.12 0.03
C LEU A 300 4.61 -25.77 -1.25
N SER A 301 3.47 -26.46 -1.15
CA SER A 301 2.83 -27.04 -2.33
C SER A 301 2.23 -25.94 -3.24
N PHE A 302 2.09 -26.26 -4.53
CA PHE A 302 1.39 -25.42 -5.51
C PHE A 302 0.06 -24.87 -4.97
N TRP A 303 -0.76 -25.71 -4.35
CA TRP A 303 -2.09 -25.33 -3.85
C TRP A 303 -2.02 -24.35 -2.68
N ILE A 304 -1.06 -24.52 -1.77
CA ILE A 304 -0.90 -23.59 -0.63
C ILE A 304 -0.49 -22.22 -1.14
N LEU A 305 0.46 -22.15 -2.08
CA LEU A 305 0.89 -20.89 -2.71
C LEU A 305 -0.26 -20.22 -3.47
N LEU A 306 -0.94 -20.97 -4.34
CA LEU A 306 -2.05 -20.44 -5.12
C LEU A 306 -3.20 -19.94 -4.21
N LEU A 307 -3.61 -20.73 -3.22
CA LEU A 307 -4.66 -20.37 -2.28
C LEU A 307 -4.25 -19.18 -1.40
N SER A 308 -2.99 -19.09 -0.99
CA SER A 308 -2.50 -17.96 -0.18
C SER A 308 -2.63 -16.64 -0.92
N GLY A 309 -2.25 -16.59 -2.20
CA GLY A 309 -2.42 -15.38 -3.01
C GLY A 309 -3.88 -15.06 -3.31
N VAL A 310 -4.66 -16.04 -3.78
CA VAL A 310 -6.07 -15.80 -4.15
C VAL A 310 -6.91 -15.42 -2.93
N LEU A 311 -6.80 -16.18 -1.83
CA LEU A 311 -7.60 -15.94 -0.64
C LEU A 311 -7.20 -14.63 0.04
N LYS A 312 -5.92 -14.24 0.02
CA LYS A 312 -5.50 -12.94 0.56
C LYS A 312 -6.19 -11.79 -0.18
N LEU A 313 -6.21 -11.80 -1.52
CA LEU A 313 -6.94 -10.80 -2.31
C LEU A 313 -8.45 -10.80 -2.00
N CYS A 314 -9.08 -11.97 -1.87
CA CYS A 314 -10.48 -12.06 -1.48
C CYS A 314 -10.75 -11.45 -0.10
N ILE A 315 -9.89 -11.73 0.88
CA ILE A 315 -10.02 -11.19 2.24
C ILE A 315 -9.71 -9.69 2.28
N THR A 316 -8.75 -9.20 1.51
CA THR A 316 -8.53 -7.76 1.30
C THR A 316 -9.79 -7.08 0.79
N ALA A 317 -10.45 -7.64 -0.22
CA ALA A 317 -11.71 -7.12 -0.75
C ALA A 317 -12.85 -7.15 0.29
N VAL A 318 -12.94 -8.22 1.09
CA VAL A 318 -13.90 -8.31 2.22
C VAL A 318 -13.62 -7.21 3.24
N CYS A 319 -12.38 -7.04 3.68
CA CYS A 319 -11.99 -5.99 4.63
C CYS A 319 -12.42 -4.61 4.12
N LEU A 320 -12.02 -4.24 2.90
CA LEU A 320 -12.34 -2.93 2.30
C LEU A 320 -13.85 -2.66 2.25
N ASN A 321 -14.64 -3.65 1.83
CA ASN A 321 -16.09 -3.50 1.69
C ASN A 321 -16.87 -3.56 3.02
N THR A 322 -16.31 -4.19 4.06
CA THR A 322 -16.94 -4.30 5.38
C THR A 322 -16.52 -3.17 6.35
N GLY A 323 -15.81 -2.16 5.86
CA GLY A 323 -15.45 -0.96 6.62
C GLY A 323 -14.07 -1.03 7.29
N TRP A 324 -13.31 -2.10 7.09
CA TRP A 324 -11.89 -2.14 7.45
C TRP A 324 -11.13 -1.40 6.34
N ARG A 325 -10.79 -0.13 6.59
CA ARG A 325 -10.18 0.73 5.56
C ARG A 325 -8.66 0.79 5.72
N GLY A 326 -7.97 0.66 4.60
CA GLY A 326 -6.52 0.63 4.54
C GLY A 326 -6.03 0.54 3.09
N GLY A 327 -4.75 0.29 2.93
CA GLY A 327 -4.15 0.09 1.62
C GLY A 327 -4.20 -1.37 1.16
N HIS A 328 -3.97 -1.60 -0.12
CA HIS A 328 -4.03 -2.92 -0.76
C HIS A 328 -2.79 -3.21 -1.63
N ILE A 329 -1.81 -2.29 -1.69
CA ILE A 329 -0.57 -2.48 -2.47
C ILE A 329 0.20 -3.68 -1.91
N PHE A 330 0.38 -3.75 -0.59
CA PHE A 330 1.06 -4.88 0.06
C PHE A 330 0.37 -6.23 -0.13
N PRO A 331 -0.95 -6.36 0.12
CA PRO A 331 -1.66 -7.59 -0.19
C PRO A 331 -1.53 -8.00 -1.64
N ILE A 332 -1.54 -7.05 -2.59
CA ILE A 332 -1.34 -7.34 -4.01
C ILE A 332 0.06 -7.86 -4.29
N ILE A 333 1.11 -7.23 -3.76
CA ILE A 333 2.49 -7.67 -3.94
C ILE A 333 2.66 -9.09 -3.40
N PHE A 334 2.23 -9.33 -2.16
CA PHE A 334 2.29 -10.67 -1.55
C PHE A 334 1.54 -11.71 -2.39
N SER A 335 0.33 -11.37 -2.83
CA SER A 335 -0.50 -12.30 -3.58
C SER A 335 0.09 -12.62 -4.94
N GLY A 336 0.65 -11.62 -5.63
CA GLY A 336 1.39 -11.81 -6.86
C GLY A 336 2.62 -12.70 -6.66
N SER A 337 3.36 -12.49 -5.57
CA SER A 337 4.54 -13.32 -5.28
C SER A 337 4.15 -14.76 -4.97
N SER A 338 3.10 -14.97 -4.19
CA SER A 338 2.61 -16.31 -3.88
C SER A 338 2.12 -17.05 -5.12
N ILE A 339 1.36 -16.39 -5.99
CA ILE A 339 0.87 -16.97 -7.26
C ILE A 339 2.03 -17.19 -8.23
N GLY A 340 2.99 -16.26 -8.31
CA GLY A 340 4.18 -16.40 -9.14
C GLY A 340 5.05 -17.60 -8.75
N PHE A 341 5.25 -17.83 -7.45
CA PHE A 341 5.92 -19.03 -6.95
C PHE A 341 5.10 -20.30 -7.22
N ALA A 342 3.77 -20.24 -7.10
CA ALA A 342 2.91 -21.35 -7.50
C ALA A 342 3.15 -21.72 -8.98
N MET A 343 3.15 -20.73 -9.87
CA MET A 343 3.40 -20.98 -11.30
C MET A 343 4.80 -21.51 -11.58
N ALA A 344 5.82 -21.01 -10.88
CA ALA A 344 7.18 -21.51 -10.99
C ALA A 344 7.35 -22.97 -10.52
N SER A 345 6.50 -23.44 -9.60
CA SER A 345 6.54 -24.83 -9.13
C SER A 345 6.09 -25.86 -10.19
N ILE A 346 5.39 -25.42 -11.24
CA ILE A 346 4.84 -26.29 -12.29
C ILE A 346 5.36 -25.96 -13.69
N LEU A 347 5.95 -24.79 -13.89
CA LEU A 347 6.55 -24.36 -15.15
C LEU A 347 8.09 -24.44 -15.04
N PRO A 348 8.80 -24.86 -16.11
CA PRO A 348 10.25 -24.82 -16.15
C PRO A 348 10.73 -23.38 -16.41
N ILE A 349 10.58 -22.51 -15.42
CA ILE A 349 10.98 -21.10 -15.45
C ILE A 349 11.68 -20.72 -14.15
N ASP A 350 12.62 -19.80 -14.23
CA ASP A 350 13.18 -19.11 -13.07
C ASP A 350 12.06 -18.57 -12.14
N PRO A 351 12.04 -18.99 -10.85
CA PRO A 351 10.99 -18.61 -9.93
C PRO A 351 10.88 -17.10 -9.70
N ILE A 352 12.01 -16.39 -9.68
CA ILE A 352 12.05 -14.95 -9.45
C ILE A 352 11.51 -14.20 -10.67
N ALA A 353 11.83 -14.66 -11.88
CA ALA A 353 11.24 -14.13 -13.11
C ALA A 353 9.71 -14.34 -13.15
N SER A 354 9.23 -15.53 -12.77
CA SER A 354 7.79 -15.81 -12.68
C SER A 354 7.09 -14.87 -11.71
N VAL A 355 7.64 -14.71 -10.51
CA VAL A 355 7.14 -13.80 -9.48
C VAL A 355 7.15 -12.35 -9.95
N ALA A 356 8.25 -11.88 -10.53
CA ALA A 356 8.35 -10.52 -11.04
C ALA A 356 7.28 -10.23 -12.09
N ILE A 357 7.07 -11.12 -13.06
CA ILE A 357 6.07 -10.95 -14.14
C ILE A 357 4.65 -10.93 -13.57
N VAL A 358 4.28 -11.94 -12.77
CA VAL A 358 2.92 -12.07 -12.22
C VAL A 358 2.60 -10.92 -11.27
N THR A 359 3.50 -10.60 -10.33
CA THR A 359 3.32 -9.48 -9.39
C THR A 359 3.21 -8.15 -10.11
N THR A 360 4.03 -7.93 -11.15
CA THR A 360 3.98 -6.69 -11.94
C THR A 360 2.67 -6.56 -12.70
N ALA A 361 2.19 -7.64 -13.32
CA ALA A 361 0.92 -7.63 -14.05
C ALA A 361 -0.27 -7.33 -13.13
N ILE A 362 -0.38 -7.99 -11.97
CA ILE A 362 -1.46 -7.75 -11.00
C ILE A 362 -1.38 -6.32 -10.44
N SER A 363 -0.18 -5.89 -10.02
CA SER A 363 0.03 -4.56 -9.44
C SER A 363 -0.28 -3.45 -10.44
N SER A 364 0.12 -3.62 -11.70
CA SER A 364 -0.16 -2.67 -12.77
C SER A 364 -1.65 -2.62 -13.10
N TYR A 365 -2.33 -3.77 -13.13
CA TYR A 365 -3.79 -3.82 -13.26
C TYR A 365 -4.50 -3.05 -12.14
N ALA A 366 -4.00 -3.16 -10.91
CA ALA A 366 -4.65 -2.56 -9.75
C ALA A 366 -4.39 -1.06 -9.60
N LEU A 367 -3.14 -0.64 -9.72
CA LEU A 367 -2.77 0.78 -9.54
C LEU A 367 -2.97 1.60 -10.82
N ARG A 368 -3.07 0.95 -11.97
CA ARG A 368 -3.16 1.55 -13.31
C ARG A 368 -1.97 2.43 -13.68
N LYS A 369 -0.82 2.28 -13.01
CA LYS A 369 0.37 3.14 -13.15
C LYS A 369 1.59 2.27 -13.50
N PRO A 370 1.72 1.85 -14.77
CA PRO A 370 2.65 0.79 -15.17
C PRO A 370 4.14 1.10 -14.88
N ILE A 371 4.59 2.33 -15.14
CA ILE A 371 5.96 2.81 -14.91
C ILE A 371 6.24 2.89 -13.40
N ALA A 372 5.38 3.52 -12.61
CA ALA A 372 5.56 3.65 -11.16
C ALA A 372 5.51 2.28 -10.49
N VAL A 373 4.57 1.41 -10.86
CA VAL A 373 4.53 0.03 -10.38
C VAL A 373 5.83 -0.70 -10.71
N THR A 374 6.34 -0.57 -11.93
CA THR A 374 7.61 -1.20 -12.29
C THR A 374 8.75 -0.67 -11.41
N LEU A 375 8.84 0.64 -11.22
CA LEU A 375 9.89 1.28 -10.40
C LEU A 375 9.76 0.92 -8.91
N LEU A 376 8.55 0.71 -8.41
CA LEU A 376 8.31 0.16 -7.08
C LEU A 376 8.87 -1.25 -6.99
N LEU A 377 8.53 -2.10 -7.97
CA LEU A 377 8.88 -3.51 -7.95
C LEU A 377 10.37 -3.77 -8.24
N LEU A 378 11.10 -2.83 -8.87
CA LEU A 378 12.57 -2.87 -8.96
C LEU A 378 13.27 -2.77 -7.60
N MET A 379 12.56 -2.36 -6.54
CA MET A 379 13.11 -2.44 -5.18
C MET A 379 13.15 -3.88 -4.65
N PHE A 380 12.40 -4.79 -5.26
CA PHE A 380 12.27 -6.19 -4.87
C PHE A 380 12.95 -7.14 -5.84
N PHE A 381 13.02 -6.76 -7.13
CA PHE A 381 13.50 -7.61 -8.22
C PHE A 381 14.75 -7.06 -8.91
N PRO A 382 15.60 -7.94 -9.47
CA PRO A 382 16.84 -7.53 -10.12
C PRO A 382 16.59 -6.74 -11.42
N LEU A 383 17.50 -5.81 -11.72
CA LEU A 383 17.38 -4.87 -12.85
C LEU A 383 17.34 -5.54 -14.23
N ASN A 384 17.88 -6.74 -14.37
CA ASN A 384 17.83 -7.51 -15.62
C ASN A 384 16.39 -7.94 -16.00
N LEU A 385 15.47 -8.00 -15.04
CA LEU A 385 14.05 -8.28 -15.27
C LEU A 385 13.23 -7.02 -15.62
N LEU A 386 13.87 -5.84 -15.74
CA LEU A 386 13.17 -4.58 -16.05
C LEU A 386 12.33 -4.66 -17.33
N LEU A 387 12.89 -5.23 -18.40
CA LEU A 387 12.21 -5.32 -19.70
C LEU A 387 10.94 -6.19 -19.64
N PRO A 388 10.97 -7.45 -19.14
CA PRO A 388 9.75 -8.23 -18.97
C PRO A 388 8.78 -7.57 -17.98
N MET A 389 9.26 -6.94 -16.90
CA MET A 389 8.38 -6.21 -15.98
C MET A 389 7.63 -5.06 -16.66
N LEU A 390 8.31 -4.24 -17.47
CA LEU A 390 7.65 -3.17 -18.24
C LEU A 390 6.59 -3.73 -19.21
N GLY A 391 6.91 -4.84 -19.88
CA GLY A 391 5.95 -5.53 -20.76
C GLY A 391 4.73 -6.04 -19.99
N ALA A 392 4.95 -6.70 -18.86
CA ALA A 392 3.89 -7.21 -17.99
C ALA A 392 3.03 -6.08 -17.42
N ALA A 393 3.67 -4.96 -17.04
CA ALA A 393 2.99 -3.77 -16.56
C ALA A 393 2.10 -3.16 -17.65
N ALA A 394 2.61 -3.03 -18.89
CA ALA A 394 1.85 -2.49 -20.01
C ALA A 394 0.62 -3.35 -20.33
N ILE A 395 0.79 -4.68 -20.42
CA ILE A 395 -0.32 -5.61 -20.70
C ILE A 395 -1.33 -5.62 -19.54
N GLY A 396 -0.86 -5.69 -18.29
CA GLY A 396 -1.71 -5.64 -17.11
C GLY A 396 -2.53 -4.34 -17.03
N ASN A 397 -1.93 -3.21 -17.36
CA ASN A 397 -2.62 -1.92 -17.40
C ASN A 397 -3.60 -1.80 -18.58
N ALA A 398 -3.31 -2.40 -19.72
CA ALA A 398 -4.18 -2.40 -20.90
C ALA A 398 -5.40 -3.31 -20.74
N PHE A 399 -5.34 -4.31 -19.84
CA PHE A 399 -6.44 -5.25 -19.63
C PHE A 399 -7.68 -4.52 -19.07
N PRO A 400 -8.90 -4.80 -19.59
CA PRO A 400 -10.09 -4.01 -19.27
C PRO A 400 -10.48 -4.09 -17.79
N LEU A 401 -10.96 -2.97 -17.27
CA LEU A 401 -11.64 -2.92 -15.98
C LEU A 401 -13.04 -3.56 -16.08
N PRO A 402 -13.55 -4.21 -15.02
CA PRO A 402 -14.94 -4.60 -14.98
C PRO A 402 -15.83 -3.36 -15.18
N LYS A 403 -16.80 -3.43 -16.09
CA LYS A 403 -17.69 -2.31 -16.41
C LYS A 403 -18.45 -1.88 -15.15
N HIS A 404 -18.23 -0.64 -14.72
CA HIS A 404 -19.10 0.02 -13.76
C HIS A 404 -20.37 0.41 -14.53
N ASN A 405 -21.53 -0.19 -14.24
CA ASN A 405 -22.78 0.38 -14.71
C ASN A 405 -22.98 1.68 -13.94
N GLU A 406 -22.87 2.83 -14.62
CA GLU A 406 -23.13 4.18 -14.11
C GLU A 406 -24.63 4.38 -13.78
N ALA A 407 -25.21 3.50 -12.99
CA ALA A 407 -26.62 3.49 -12.64
C ALA A 407 -26.81 3.44 -11.13
N THR A 408 -26.15 4.34 -10.40
CA THR A 408 -26.53 4.78 -9.05
C THR A 408 -25.79 6.09 -8.75
N ASN A 409 -26.30 7.20 -9.27
CA ASN A 409 -26.13 8.52 -8.66
C ASN A 409 -27.24 8.73 -7.64
#